data_AF-A0A357KSA0-F1
#
_entry.id   AF-A0A357KSA0-F1
#
_cell.length_a   1.000
_cell.length_b   1.000
_cell.length_c   1.000
_cell.angle_alpha   90.00
_cell.angle_beta   90.00
_cell.angle_gamma   90.00
#
_symmetry.space_group_name_H-M   'P 1'
#
loop_
_entity.id
_entity.type
_entity.pdbx_description
1 polymer ?
#
loop_
_entity_poly.entity_id
_entity_poly.type
_entity_poly.pdbx_seq_one_letter_code
_entity_poly.pdbx_strand_id
1 'polypeptide(L)'
;MLKENLSIIARTLVRYGFQRIPGRDPCFEGLIKARGLEFGIRITAIDPSFLKLPIATLVSRPKSLEGLLPHIEKNKTLCYLERLGIFLDPLEPARTTLMVIGAIKSLLESYFDEDHITADFADEFVAYWEGQYKCCLITDQQIGVSKLVEVKDIQGNKIPEYVVAHDQEGLQDWCGRRKADLPDQKKTGTAITLTITEPPQVENDKPWPPQRWPNFLDWLKTKHPNLERQLLQALLGVTKEQTSTAIIIRSDQSGPFGVYVRFSQELIKISERFRPRRPQKTKRKKSKDPLTRFRQTVRNQLLVKKFFRLHVVDVTEQFVYERNLLTKSLRNREIAVLGCGTIGGFAANLLIKAGAGTGNKGMLDLYDEDTLSGANLGRHLLGVEYLFESKGAAMAIRRQLT
;
A
#
# COMPACT_ATOMS: atom_id res chain seq x y z
N MET A 1 17.00 36.18 -17.63
CA MET A 1 16.79 35.20 -16.56
C MET A 1 16.42 33.80 -17.06
N LEU A 2 15.16 33.39 -17.29
CA LEU A 2 14.87 31.96 -17.58
C LEU A 2 15.56 31.38 -18.84
N LYS A 3 15.58 32.11 -19.96
CA LYS A 3 16.32 31.68 -21.18
C LYS A 3 17.84 31.60 -20.95
N GLU A 4 18.36 32.47 -20.10
CA GLU A 4 19.78 32.54 -19.74
C GLU A 4 20.17 31.41 -18.78
N ASN A 5 19.31 31.11 -17.80
CA ASN A 5 19.43 29.94 -16.93
C ASN A 5 19.50 28.65 -17.75
N LEU A 6 18.63 28.48 -18.74
CA LEU A 6 18.65 27.30 -19.60
C LEU A 6 20.00 27.15 -20.34
N SER A 7 20.58 28.25 -20.81
CA SER A 7 21.92 28.26 -21.43
C SER A 7 23.03 27.91 -20.43
N ILE A 8 22.96 28.42 -19.19
CA ILE A 8 23.92 28.09 -18.13
C ILE A 8 23.81 26.62 -17.74
N ILE A 9 22.59 26.09 -17.57
CA ILE A 9 22.34 24.68 -17.27
C ILE A 9 22.94 23.80 -18.38
N ALA A 10 22.62 24.10 -19.65
CA ALA A 10 23.14 23.38 -20.80
C ALA A 10 24.67 23.36 -20.84
N ARG A 11 25.32 24.52 -20.67
CA ARG A 11 26.79 24.62 -20.62
C ARG A 11 27.38 23.82 -19.45
N THR A 12 26.70 23.82 -18.30
CA THR A 12 27.15 23.08 -17.10
C THR A 12 27.08 21.58 -17.33
N LEU A 13 25.99 21.07 -17.90
CA LEU A 13 25.85 19.65 -18.28
C LEU A 13 26.93 19.23 -19.28
N VAL A 14 27.17 20.05 -20.32
CA VAL A 14 28.23 19.77 -21.30
C VAL A 14 29.62 19.76 -20.68
N ARG A 15 29.92 20.74 -19.82
CA ARG A 15 31.21 20.80 -19.10
C ARG A 15 31.42 19.60 -18.17
N TYR A 16 30.35 19.06 -17.59
CA TYR A 16 30.41 17.85 -16.77
C TYR A 16 30.71 16.59 -17.61
N GLY A 17 30.37 16.60 -18.90
CA GLY A 17 30.61 15.48 -19.83
C GLY A 17 29.38 14.93 -20.52
N PHE A 18 28.22 15.59 -20.40
CA PHE A 18 27.02 15.23 -21.16
C PHE A 18 27.08 15.78 -22.59
N GLN A 19 26.51 15.05 -23.53
CA GLN A 19 26.33 15.46 -24.92
C GLN A 19 24.88 15.86 -25.14
N ARG A 20 24.67 16.96 -25.86
CA ARG A 20 23.33 17.41 -26.23
C ARG A 20 22.80 16.52 -27.35
N ILE A 21 21.62 15.95 -27.15
CA ILE A 21 20.92 15.18 -28.18
C ILE A 21 20.06 16.13 -29.02
N PRO A 22 20.17 16.11 -30.36
CA PRO A 22 19.33 16.93 -31.22
C PRO A 22 17.84 16.63 -31.02
N GLY A 23 17.02 17.65 -30.86
CA GLY A 23 15.59 17.51 -30.63
C GLY A 23 14.91 18.86 -30.38
N ARG A 24 13.57 18.84 -30.36
CA ARG A 24 12.73 20.02 -30.08
C ARG A 24 12.95 20.54 -28.66
N ASP A 25 13.03 19.61 -27.70
CA ASP A 25 13.23 19.92 -26.28
C ASP A 25 14.67 19.65 -25.84
N PRO A 26 15.19 20.39 -24.84
CA PRO A 26 16.53 20.15 -24.29
C PRO A 26 16.68 18.72 -23.74
N CYS A 27 17.62 17.96 -24.31
CA CYS A 27 17.94 16.60 -23.95
C CYS A 27 19.47 16.42 -23.91
N PHE A 28 19.96 15.77 -22.85
CA PHE A 28 21.39 15.56 -22.62
C PHE A 28 21.65 14.11 -22.20
N GLU A 29 22.66 13.47 -22.77
CA GLU A 29 23.09 12.11 -22.41
C GLU A 29 24.56 12.09 -22.04
N GLY A 30 24.89 11.38 -20.97
CA GLY A 30 26.26 11.30 -20.48
C GLY A 30 26.48 10.10 -19.59
N LEU A 31 27.75 9.87 -19.26
CA LEU A 31 28.14 8.81 -18.33
C LEU A 31 28.41 9.42 -16.95
N ILE A 32 27.78 8.87 -15.92
CA ILE A 32 28.12 9.15 -14.53
C ILE A 32 28.89 7.95 -13.97
N LYS A 33 30.04 8.22 -13.35
CA LYS A 33 30.85 7.21 -12.67
C LYS A 33 30.46 7.11 -11.20
N ALA A 34 30.12 5.92 -10.75
CA ALA A 34 29.89 5.58 -9.35
C ALA A 34 30.76 4.36 -8.99
N ARG A 35 31.63 4.52 -7.98
CA ARG A 35 32.64 3.53 -7.56
C ARG A 35 33.41 2.85 -8.70
N GLY A 36 33.78 3.62 -9.74
CA GLY A 36 34.55 3.14 -10.89
C GLY A 36 33.75 2.46 -11.99
N LEU A 37 32.44 2.25 -11.80
CA LEU A 37 31.54 1.74 -12.84
C LEU A 37 30.76 2.88 -13.51
N GLU A 38 30.43 2.71 -14.78
CA GLU A 38 29.77 3.72 -15.62
C GLU A 38 28.28 3.45 -15.76
N PHE A 39 27.48 4.50 -15.58
CA PHE A 39 26.04 4.52 -15.78
C PHE A 39 25.69 5.54 -16.86
N GLY A 40 24.97 5.13 -17.90
CA GLY A 40 24.43 6.04 -18.91
C GLY A 40 23.18 6.71 -18.41
N ILE A 41 23.18 8.04 -18.35
CA ILE A 41 22.09 8.85 -17.85
C ILE A 41 21.63 9.83 -18.93
N ARG A 42 20.31 9.92 -19.11
CA ARG A 42 19.65 10.93 -19.94
C ARG A 42 18.93 11.93 -19.06
N ILE A 43 19.13 13.23 -19.29
CA ILE A 43 18.47 14.32 -18.58
C ILE A 43 17.55 15.07 -19.55
N THR A 44 16.27 15.18 -19.19
CA THR A 44 15.21 15.84 -19.97
C THR A 44 14.30 16.70 -19.09
N ALA A 45 13.31 17.37 -19.69
CA ALA A 45 12.32 18.19 -19.00
C ALA A 45 12.94 19.24 -18.04
N ILE A 46 14.01 19.89 -18.50
CA ILE A 46 14.77 20.86 -17.71
C ILE A 46 13.94 22.12 -17.52
N ASP A 47 13.53 22.38 -16.28
CA ASP A 47 12.89 23.61 -15.86
C ASP A 47 13.95 24.65 -15.44
N PRO A 48 14.11 25.78 -16.16
CA PRO A 48 15.10 26.80 -15.83
C PRO A 48 14.82 27.54 -14.51
N SER A 49 13.65 27.33 -13.89
CA SER A 49 13.29 27.86 -12.57
C SER A 49 13.53 26.86 -11.43
N PHE A 50 13.86 25.60 -11.74
CA PHE A 50 13.99 24.49 -10.78
C PHE A 50 12.75 24.23 -9.90
N LEU A 51 11.58 24.78 -10.25
CA LEU A 51 10.32 24.41 -9.61
C LEU A 51 9.95 22.95 -9.88
N LYS A 52 10.42 22.42 -11.03
CA LYS A 52 10.37 21.00 -11.37
C LYS A 52 11.78 20.44 -11.48
N LEU A 53 12.01 19.30 -10.82
CA LEU A 53 13.25 18.54 -10.98
C LEU A 53 13.42 18.09 -12.44
N PRO A 54 14.63 18.16 -13.01
CA PRO A 54 14.93 17.50 -14.27
C PRO A 54 14.64 16.00 -14.20
N ILE A 55 14.10 15.44 -15.29
CA ILE A 55 13.87 14.00 -15.39
C ILE A 55 15.20 13.34 -15.75
N ALA A 56 15.74 12.53 -14.84
CA ALA A 56 16.92 11.71 -15.07
C ALA A 56 16.49 10.27 -15.37
N THR A 57 16.84 9.74 -16.54
CA THR A 57 16.48 8.41 -17.00
C THR A 57 17.73 7.55 -17.18
N LEU A 58 17.70 6.32 -16.67
CA LEU A 58 18.77 5.35 -16.82
C LEU A 58 18.76 4.73 -18.23
N VAL A 59 19.81 4.99 -19.01
CA VAL A 59 20.01 4.50 -20.38
C VAL A 59 20.76 3.17 -20.38
N SER A 60 21.84 3.09 -19.61
CA SER A 60 22.67 1.89 -19.48
C SER A 60 23.23 1.77 -18.05
N ARG A 61 23.51 0.54 -17.63
CA ARG A 61 24.06 0.23 -16.31
C ARG A 61 25.05 -0.92 -16.37
N PRO A 62 25.92 -1.09 -15.36
CA PRO A 62 26.87 -2.20 -15.30
C PRO A 62 26.16 -3.57 -15.24
N LYS A 63 26.78 -4.61 -15.83
CA LYS A 63 26.24 -5.99 -15.81
C LYS A 63 26.04 -6.55 -14.40
N SER A 64 26.86 -6.11 -13.44
CA SER A 64 26.75 -6.50 -12.04
C SER A 64 25.45 -6.02 -11.37
N LEU A 65 24.74 -5.06 -11.97
CA LEU A 65 23.51 -4.47 -11.43
C LEU A 65 22.30 -4.70 -12.35
N GLU A 66 22.23 -5.84 -13.04
CA GLU A 66 21.13 -6.17 -13.96
C GLU A 66 19.77 -6.48 -13.27
N GLY A 67 19.73 -6.63 -11.94
CA GLY A 67 18.51 -6.88 -11.17
C GLY A 67 17.57 -5.66 -11.04
N LEU A 68 16.52 -5.79 -10.22
CA LEU A 68 15.78 -4.61 -9.75
C LEU A 68 16.72 -3.74 -8.92
N LEU A 69 16.49 -2.44 -8.95
CA LEU A 69 17.15 -1.45 -8.10
C LEU A 69 16.06 -0.54 -7.52
N PRO A 70 16.20 -0.11 -6.25
CA PRO A 70 15.27 0.84 -5.65
C PRO A 70 15.32 2.19 -6.36
N HIS A 71 14.30 3.04 -6.17
CA HIS A 71 14.25 4.38 -6.75
C HIS A 71 14.37 4.45 -8.29
N ILE A 72 14.04 3.37 -9.00
CA ILE A 72 13.93 3.33 -10.46
C ILE A 72 12.48 3.03 -10.85
N GLU A 73 11.83 4.00 -11.47
CA GLU A 73 10.48 3.84 -12.03
C GLU A 73 10.46 2.85 -13.22
N LYS A 74 9.27 2.37 -13.60
CA LYS A 74 9.07 1.46 -14.76
C LYS A 74 9.59 2.02 -16.08
N ASN A 75 9.56 3.35 -16.24
CA ASN A 75 10.08 4.06 -17.41
C ASN A 75 11.61 4.32 -17.34
N LYS A 76 12.31 3.74 -16.35
CA LYS A 76 13.72 3.93 -16.01
C LYS A 76 14.07 5.32 -15.46
N THR A 77 13.09 6.11 -15.04
CA THR A 77 13.35 7.39 -14.36
C THR A 77 13.87 7.15 -12.95
N LEU A 78 14.89 7.90 -12.56
CA LEU A 78 15.52 7.85 -11.26
C LEU A 78 14.83 8.81 -10.29
N CYS A 79 14.49 8.31 -9.09
CA CYS A 79 14.04 9.12 -7.96
C CYS A 79 15.27 9.54 -7.13
N TYR A 80 16.03 10.52 -7.61
CA TYR A 80 17.32 10.91 -7.02
C TYR A 80 17.23 11.98 -5.92
N LEU A 81 16.07 12.61 -5.75
CA LEU A 81 15.79 13.62 -4.72
C LEU A 81 14.31 13.56 -4.32
N GLU A 82 14.05 13.57 -3.02
CA GLU A 82 12.71 13.85 -2.51
C GLU A 82 12.37 15.34 -2.70
N ARG A 83 11.14 15.63 -3.14
CA ARG A 83 10.72 17.02 -3.42
C ARG A 83 10.47 17.86 -2.17
N LEU A 84 10.28 17.24 -1.02
CA LEU A 84 9.95 17.92 0.22
C LEU A 84 11.25 18.32 0.94
N GLY A 85 11.49 19.62 1.07
CA GLY A 85 12.57 20.14 1.92
C GLY A 85 13.87 20.53 1.22
N ILE A 86 13.94 20.48 -0.12
CA ILE A 86 15.16 20.84 -0.86
C ILE A 86 14.96 22.16 -1.60
N PHE A 87 15.76 23.17 -1.23
CA PHE A 87 15.79 24.46 -1.89
C PHE A 87 16.78 24.42 -3.06
N LEU A 88 16.26 24.45 -4.29
CA LEU A 88 17.04 24.59 -5.51
C LEU A 88 17.07 26.07 -5.91
N ASP A 89 18.24 26.70 -5.83
CA ASP A 89 18.37 28.13 -6.09
C ASP A 89 18.40 28.42 -7.61
N PRO A 90 17.38 29.09 -8.18
CA PRO A 90 17.37 29.46 -9.59
C PRO A 90 18.30 30.63 -9.93
N LEU A 91 18.83 31.36 -8.93
CA LEU A 91 19.80 32.44 -9.11
C LEU A 91 21.23 31.90 -9.28
N GLU A 92 21.49 30.66 -8.85
CA GLU A 92 22.76 29.96 -9.05
C GLU A 92 22.61 28.72 -9.98
N PRO A 93 22.14 28.86 -11.23
CA PRO A 93 21.75 27.73 -12.07
C PRO A 93 22.88 26.73 -12.34
N ALA A 94 24.13 27.18 -12.43
CA ALA A 94 25.28 26.29 -12.60
C ALA A 94 25.50 25.41 -11.35
N ARG A 95 25.50 26.02 -10.17
CA ARG A 95 25.66 25.32 -8.89
C ARG A 95 24.52 24.34 -8.67
N THR A 96 23.28 24.78 -8.89
CA THR A 96 22.07 23.95 -8.76
C THR A 96 22.08 22.76 -9.71
N THR A 97 22.55 22.94 -10.96
CA THR A 97 22.75 21.83 -11.90
C THR A 97 23.76 20.81 -11.40
N LEU A 98 24.89 21.25 -10.83
CA LEU A 98 25.88 20.36 -10.24
C LEU A 98 25.36 19.62 -9.00
N MET A 99 24.51 20.27 -8.18
CA MET A 99 23.84 19.61 -7.06
C MET A 99 22.91 18.49 -7.56
N VAL A 100 22.13 18.74 -8.62
CA VAL A 100 21.29 17.70 -9.25
C VAL A 100 22.13 16.52 -9.74
N ILE A 101 23.25 16.78 -10.44
CA ILE A 101 24.16 15.71 -10.87
C ILE A 101 24.75 14.97 -9.66
N GLY A 102 25.13 15.69 -8.60
CA GLY A 102 25.66 15.11 -7.37
C GLY A 102 24.64 14.22 -6.65
N ALA A 103 23.37 14.60 -6.64
CA ALA A 103 22.29 13.79 -6.08
C ALA A 103 22.05 12.51 -6.90
N ILE A 104 22.03 12.61 -8.23
CA ILE A 104 21.99 11.42 -9.11
C ILE A 104 23.19 10.51 -8.82
N LYS A 105 24.39 11.07 -8.72
CA LYS A 105 25.60 10.29 -8.42
C LYS A 105 25.50 9.61 -7.05
N SER A 106 24.99 10.30 -6.03
CA SER A 106 24.83 9.75 -4.68
C SER A 106 23.86 8.58 -4.67
N LEU A 107 22.73 8.68 -5.38
CA LEU A 107 21.81 7.56 -5.60
C LEU A 107 22.51 6.38 -6.29
N LEU A 108 23.28 6.63 -7.35
CA LEU A 108 24.01 5.56 -8.05
C LEU A 108 25.08 4.90 -7.17
N GLU A 109 25.73 5.66 -6.29
CA GLU A 109 26.70 5.15 -5.32
C GLU A 109 26.06 4.33 -4.19
N SER A 110 24.79 4.62 -3.87
CA SER A 110 24.04 3.89 -2.84
C SER A 110 23.73 2.44 -3.25
N TYR A 111 23.66 2.16 -4.55
CA TYR A 111 23.52 0.79 -5.09
C TYR A 111 24.72 -0.14 -4.85
N PHE A 112 25.77 0.34 -4.18
CA PHE A 112 26.92 -0.48 -3.78
C PHE A 112 26.98 -0.73 -2.28
N ASP A 113 25.95 -0.32 -1.55
CA ASP A 113 25.76 -0.58 -0.14
C ASP A 113 24.57 -1.54 0.03
N GLU A 114 24.85 -2.80 0.38
CA GLU A 114 23.83 -3.84 0.48
C GLU A 114 22.80 -3.54 1.57
N ASP A 115 23.21 -2.91 2.68
CA ASP A 115 22.33 -2.59 3.79
C ASP A 115 21.36 -1.47 3.38
N HIS A 116 21.89 -0.44 2.69
CA HIS A 116 21.07 0.65 2.16
C HIS A 116 20.07 0.17 1.10
N ILE A 117 20.52 -0.64 0.14
CA ILE A 117 19.64 -1.22 -0.88
C ILE A 117 18.54 -2.06 -0.26
N THR A 118 18.88 -2.87 0.76
CA THR A 118 17.90 -3.72 1.45
C THR A 118 16.85 -2.88 2.17
N ALA A 119 17.26 -1.79 2.82
CA ALA A 119 16.35 -0.85 3.47
C ALA A 119 15.42 -0.16 2.47
N ASP A 120 15.97 0.39 1.37
CA ASP A 120 15.18 1.07 0.34
C ASP A 120 14.18 0.12 -0.33
N PHE A 121 14.58 -1.12 -0.61
CA PHE A 121 13.65 -2.13 -1.14
C PHE A 121 12.52 -2.45 -0.19
N ALA A 122 12.81 -2.47 1.10
CA ALA A 122 11.83 -2.74 2.10
C ALA A 122 10.85 -1.55 2.21
N ASP A 123 11.32 -0.31 2.20
CA ASP A 123 10.46 0.89 2.22
C ASP A 123 9.54 0.96 0.98
N GLU A 124 10.06 0.61 -0.19
CA GLU A 124 9.34 0.65 -1.46
C GLU A 124 8.68 -0.70 -1.85
N PHE A 125 8.66 -1.70 -0.94
CA PHE A 125 8.29 -3.09 -1.28
C PHE A 125 6.93 -3.21 -1.99
N VAL A 126 5.93 -2.45 -1.55
CA VAL A 126 4.57 -2.47 -2.13
C VAL A 126 4.56 -2.02 -3.59
N ALA A 127 5.45 -1.10 -3.99
CA ALA A 127 5.58 -0.67 -5.38
C ALA A 127 6.08 -1.84 -6.26
N TYR A 128 6.99 -2.66 -5.74
CA TYR A 128 7.47 -3.86 -6.42
C TYR A 128 6.49 -5.02 -6.39
N TRP A 129 5.49 -5.03 -5.49
CA TRP A 129 4.53 -6.13 -5.38
C TRP A 129 3.59 -6.25 -6.58
N GLU A 130 3.33 -5.13 -7.27
CA GLU A 130 2.43 -5.00 -8.43
C GLU A 130 1.11 -5.78 -8.29
N GLY A 131 0.31 -5.41 -7.28
CA GLY A 131 -0.99 -6.02 -7.07
C GLY A 131 -1.92 -5.88 -8.29
N GLN A 132 -2.62 -6.97 -8.63
CA GLN A 132 -3.45 -7.05 -9.84
C GLN A 132 -4.90 -6.60 -9.58
N TYR A 133 -5.37 -6.73 -8.34
CA TYR A 133 -6.70 -6.31 -7.92
C TYR A 133 -6.61 -5.49 -6.64
N LYS A 134 -7.39 -4.40 -6.56
CA LYS A 134 -7.47 -3.58 -5.35
C LYS A 134 -8.09 -4.37 -4.20
N CYS A 135 -7.60 -4.15 -2.99
CA CYS A 135 -8.12 -4.75 -1.77
C CYS A 135 -8.14 -3.74 -0.63
N CYS A 136 -9.31 -3.44 -0.08
CA CYS A 136 -9.45 -2.63 1.13
C CYS A 136 -9.34 -3.51 2.38
N LEU A 137 -8.36 -3.24 3.23
CA LEU A 137 -8.19 -3.87 4.53
C LEU A 137 -8.83 -2.99 5.61
N ILE A 138 -9.99 -3.39 6.14
CA ILE A 138 -10.74 -2.62 7.14
C ILE A 138 -10.58 -3.17 8.57
N THR A 139 -9.84 -4.26 8.75
CA THR A 139 -9.64 -4.91 10.05
C THR A 139 -8.17 -5.19 10.34
N ASP A 140 -7.80 -5.17 11.62
CA ASP A 140 -6.51 -5.60 12.14
C ASP A 140 -6.50 -7.06 12.63
N GLN A 141 -7.66 -7.73 12.62
CA GLN A 141 -7.82 -9.08 13.15
C GLN A 141 -7.11 -10.12 12.27
N GLN A 142 -6.48 -11.10 12.92
CA GLN A 142 -5.71 -12.14 12.24
C GLN A 142 -6.58 -12.98 11.29
N ILE A 143 -7.81 -13.29 11.70
CA ILE A 143 -8.78 -14.03 10.89
C ILE A 143 -10.00 -13.14 10.67
N GLY A 144 -10.46 -13.11 9.43
CA GLY A 144 -11.65 -12.37 9.07
C GLY A 144 -12.32 -12.92 7.83
N VAL A 145 -13.15 -12.09 7.21
CA VAL A 145 -13.86 -12.42 5.97
C VAL A 145 -13.32 -11.61 4.80
N SER A 146 -13.42 -12.18 3.60
CA SER A 146 -13.09 -11.49 2.36
C SER A 146 -14.20 -11.61 1.33
N LYS A 147 -14.44 -10.55 0.55
CA LYS A 147 -15.40 -10.60 -0.55
C LYS A 147 -14.97 -9.72 -1.71
N LEU A 148 -15.30 -10.15 -2.92
CA LEU A 148 -15.20 -9.33 -4.12
C LEU A 148 -16.48 -8.50 -4.25
N VAL A 149 -16.33 -7.20 -4.43
CA VAL A 149 -17.41 -6.23 -4.62
C VAL A 149 -17.15 -5.43 -5.90
N GLU A 150 -18.19 -4.82 -6.46
CA GLU A 150 -18.07 -3.86 -7.55
C GLU A 150 -18.37 -2.47 -7.03
N VAL A 151 -17.50 -1.51 -7.32
CA VAL A 151 -17.75 -0.10 -7.00
C VAL A 151 -17.78 0.70 -8.28
N LYS A 152 -18.71 1.65 -8.38
CA LYS A 152 -18.74 2.60 -9.50
C LYS A 152 -17.83 3.77 -9.21
N ASP A 153 -16.95 4.10 -10.14
CA ASP A 153 -16.23 5.37 -10.08
C ASP A 153 -17.15 6.56 -10.41
N ILE A 154 -16.60 7.77 -10.36
CA ILE A 154 -17.34 9.02 -10.64
C ILE A 154 -17.87 9.04 -12.09
N GLN A 155 -17.24 8.31 -13.01
CA GLN A 155 -17.64 8.18 -14.41
C GLN A 155 -18.67 7.06 -14.61
N GLY A 156 -19.02 6.32 -13.54
CA GLY A 156 -19.95 5.19 -13.58
C GLY A 156 -19.32 3.86 -14.00
N ASN A 157 -18.00 3.80 -14.22
CA ASN A 157 -17.32 2.55 -14.56
C ASN A 157 -17.31 1.62 -13.35
N LYS A 158 -17.63 0.35 -13.57
CA LYS A 158 -17.58 -0.69 -12.54
C LYS A 158 -16.14 -1.16 -12.33
N ILE A 159 -15.67 -1.05 -11.09
CA ILE A 159 -14.33 -1.44 -10.68
C ILE A 159 -14.45 -2.59 -9.68
N PRO A 160 -13.85 -3.77 -9.97
CA PRO A 160 -13.79 -4.86 -9.00
C PRO A 160 -12.80 -4.54 -7.88
N GLU A 161 -13.23 -4.73 -6.63
CA GLU A 161 -12.45 -4.45 -5.42
C GLU A 161 -12.66 -5.59 -4.40
N TYR A 162 -11.59 -6.06 -3.76
CA TYR A 162 -11.71 -6.97 -2.62
C TYR A 162 -11.86 -6.16 -1.33
N VAL A 163 -12.66 -6.67 -0.40
CA VAL A 163 -12.79 -6.11 0.96
C VAL A 163 -12.43 -7.20 1.95
N VAL A 164 -11.56 -6.88 2.91
CA VAL A 164 -11.18 -7.74 4.03
C VAL A 164 -11.66 -7.10 5.33
N ALA A 165 -12.59 -7.76 6.00
CA ALA A 165 -13.26 -7.29 7.22
C ALA A 165 -13.13 -8.31 8.35
N HIS A 166 -13.43 -7.89 9.59
CA HIS A 166 -13.44 -8.80 10.74
C HIS A 166 -14.51 -9.89 10.56
N ASP A 167 -15.72 -9.46 10.22
CA ASP A 167 -16.90 -10.31 10.10
C ASP A 167 -17.81 -9.82 8.95
N GLN A 168 -18.93 -10.52 8.79
CA GLN A 168 -19.89 -10.23 7.74
C GLN A 168 -20.63 -8.90 7.97
N GLU A 169 -20.80 -8.47 9.22
CA GLU A 169 -21.49 -7.22 9.57
C GLU A 169 -20.63 -6.01 9.16
N GLY A 170 -19.36 -5.97 9.58
CA GLY A 170 -18.43 -4.92 9.17
C GLY A 170 -18.19 -4.88 7.66
N LEU A 171 -18.26 -6.04 6.99
CA LEU A 171 -18.21 -6.09 5.52
C LEU A 171 -19.44 -5.45 4.88
N GLN A 172 -20.64 -5.74 5.39
CA GLN A 172 -21.89 -5.18 4.87
C GLN A 172 -21.95 -3.67 5.09
N ASP A 173 -21.57 -3.22 6.29
CA ASP A 173 -21.48 -1.81 6.63
C ASP A 173 -20.51 -1.06 5.70
N TRP A 174 -19.30 -1.59 5.49
CA TRP A 174 -18.36 -1.02 4.52
C TRP A 174 -18.93 -0.96 3.11
N CYS A 175 -19.61 -2.02 2.65
CA CYS A 175 -20.23 -2.02 1.32
C CYS A 175 -21.31 -0.95 1.19
N GLY A 176 -22.12 -0.74 2.23
CA GLY A 176 -23.12 0.32 2.28
C GLY A 176 -22.48 1.72 2.15
N ARG A 177 -21.46 2.00 2.96
CA ARG A 177 -20.69 3.26 2.93
C ARG A 177 -20.02 3.50 1.58
N ARG A 178 -19.37 2.46 1.05
CA ARG A 178 -18.67 2.47 -0.23
C ARG A 178 -19.62 2.52 -1.42
N LYS A 179 -20.93 2.34 -1.21
CA LYS A 179 -21.97 2.16 -2.24
C LYS A 179 -21.57 1.06 -3.24
N ALA A 180 -21.03 -0.02 -2.69
CA ALA A 180 -20.55 -1.15 -3.46
C ALA A 180 -21.73 -2.06 -3.84
N ASP A 181 -21.82 -2.39 -5.12
CA ASP A 181 -22.68 -3.45 -5.61
C ASP A 181 -22.07 -4.80 -5.22
N LEU A 182 -22.90 -5.75 -4.79
CA LEU A 182 -22.50 -7.13 -4.51
C LEU A 182 -22.84 -7.98 -5.75
N PRO A 183 -21.90 -8.20 -6.68
CA PRO A 183 -22.22 -8.74 -8.01
C PRO A 183 -22.58 -10.22 -8.01
N ASP A 184 -22.37 -10.90 -6.88
CA ASP A 184 -22.33 -12.34 -6.78
C ASP A 184 -23.03 -12.85 -5.52
N GLN A 185 -23.85 -13.91 -5.66
CA GLN A 185 -24.21 -14.82 -4.57
C GLN A 185 -23.03 -15.73 -4.17
N LYS A 186 -21.82 -15.52 -4.71
CA LYS A 186 -20.63 -16.28 -4.30
C LYS A 186 -20.39 -16.08 -2.82
N LYS A 187 -20.11 -17.21 -2.15
CA LYS A 187 -19.80 -17.27 -0.73
C LYS A 187 -18.66 -16.32 -0.40
N THR A 188 -18.86 -15.57 0.68
CA THR A 188 -17.80 -14.87 1.40
C THR A 188 -16.62 -15.81 1.59
N GLY A 189 -15.42 -15.36 1.22
CA GLY A 189 -14.16 -16.03 1.45
C GLY A 189 -13.62 -15.71 2.85
N THR A 190 -12.52 -16.36 3.23
CA THR A 190 -11.85 -16.06 4.49
C THR A 190 -10.70 -15.11 4.24
N ALA A 191 -10.31 -14.35 5.26
CA ALA A 191 -9.10 -13.56 5.25
C ALA A 191 -8.15 -14.05 6.35
N ILE A 192 -6.85 -14.06 6.04
CA ILE A 192 -5.77 -14.28 6.98
C ILE A 192 -4.88 -13.05 6.91
N THR A 193 -4.75 -12.33 8.01
CA THR A 193 -3.89 -11.17 8.15
C THR A 193 -2.73 -11.53 9.07
N LEU A 194 -1.50 -11.37 8.61
CA LEU A 194 -0.28 -11.62 9.38
C LEU A 194 0.59 -10.36 9.38
N THR A 195 1.42 -10.21 10.40
CA THR A 195 2.38 -9.11 10.48
C THR A 195 3.78 -9.65 10.22
N ILE A 196 4.50 -8.99 9.32
CA ILE A 196 5.93 -9.21 9.12
C ILE A 196 6.70 -8.19 9.95
N THR A 197 7.60 -8.66 10.81
CA THR A 197 8.42 -7.80 11.70
C THR A 197 9.81 -7.53 11.16
N GLU A 198 10.25 -8.31 10.17
CA GLU A 198 11.50 -8.12 9.45
C GLU A 198 11.24 -7.35 8.15
N PRO A 199 12.24 -6.61 7.63
CA PRO A 199 12.10 -5.89 6.37
C PRO A 199 11.67 -6.82 5.22
N PRO A 200 10.57 -6.53 4.50
CA PRO A 200 10.13 -7.38 3.40
C PRO A 200 11.14 -7.38 2.26
N GLN A 201 11.48 -8.56 1.73
CA GLN A 201 12.57 -8.71 0.75
C GLN A 201 12.09 -9.13 -0.64
N VAL A 202 12.64 -8.47 -1.66
CA VAL A 202 12.50 -8.83 -3.08
C VAL A 202 13.50 -9.93 -3.46
N GLU A 203 13.14 -10.81 -4.41
CA GLU A 203 14.05 -11.80 -5.01
C GLU A 203 14.47 -11.37 -6.42
N ASN A 204 15.69 -10.85 -6.56
CA ASN A 204 16.26 -10.43 -7.85
C ASN A 204 16.74 -11.60 -8.73
N ASP A 205 17.03 -12.75 -8.13
CA ASP A 205 17.54 -13.95 -8.78
C ASP A 205 16.43 -14.81 -9.42
N LYS A 206 15.16 -14.49 -9.16
CA LYS A 206 13.99 -15.21 -9.66
C LYS A 206 12.98 -14.26 -10.28
N PRO A 207 12.02 -14.78 -11.09
CA PRO A 207 10.93 -13.95 -11.59
C PRO A 207 10.13 -13.34 -10.43
N TRP A 208 10.22 -12.03 -10.31
CA TRP A 208 9.51 -11.24 -9.31
C TRP A 208 8.43 -10.38 -9.97
N PRO A 209 7.26 -10.21 -9.35
CA PRO A 209 6.78 -10.87 -8.11
C PRO A 209 6.24 -12.29 -8.35
N PRO A 210 5.90 -13.05 -7.28
CA PRO A 210 5.36 -14.40 -7.43
C PRO A 210 4.08 -14.45 -8.27
N GLN A 211 4.10 -15.18 -9.38
CA GLN A 211 2.94 -15.33 -10.27
C GLN A 211 2.08 -16.57 -9.98
N ARG A 212 2.57 -17.47 -9.12
CA ARG A 212 1.87 -18.71 -8.75
C ARG A 212 2.02 -18.98 -7.26
N TRP A 213 1.06 -19.73 -6.73
CA TRP A 213 1.03 -20.12 -5.32
C TRP A 213 2.31 -20.83 -4.82
N PRO A 214 2.90 -21.80 -5.55
CA PRO A 214 4.14 -22.43 -5.11
C PRO A 214 5.28 -21.43 -4.97
N ASN A 215 5.42 -20.48 -5.91
CA ASN A 215 6.43 -19.44 -5.89
C ASN A 215 6.26 -18.53 -4.67
N PHE A 216 5.02 -18.16 -4.33
CA PHE A 216 4.73 -17.37 -3.14
C PHE A 216 5.13 -18.09 -1.84
N LEU A 217 4.78 -19.38 -1.70
CA LEU A 217 5.21 -20.17 -0.54
C LEU A 217 6.71 -20.41 -0.49
N ASP A 218 7.37 -20.60 -1.63
CA ASP A 218 8.82 -20.80 -1.68
C ASP A 218 9.59 -19.51 -1.36
N TRP A 219 9.07 -18.36 -1.79
CA TRP A 219 9.56 -17.04 -1.36
C TRP A 219 9.43 -16.86 0.15
N LEU A 220 8.23 -17.08 0.72
CA LEU A 220 8.02 -17.00 2.17
C LEU A 220 8.94 -17.96 2.93
N LYS A 221 9.12 -19.19 2.46
CA LYS A 221 10.05 -20.13 3.11
C LYS A 221 11.50 -19.62 3.15
N THR A 222 11.93 -19.01 2.06
CA THR A 222 13.33 -18.61 1.85
C THR A 222 13.64 -17.32 2.58
N LYS A 223 12.75 -16.33 2.47
CA LYS A 223 12.95 -14.98 3.01
C LYS A 223 12.33 -14.77 4.39
N HIS A 224 11.19 -15.41 4.66
CA HIS A 224 10.35 -15.15 5.83
C HIS A 224 9.82 -16.45 6.49
N PRO A 225 10.70 -17.37 6.93
CA PRO A 225 10.30 -18.73 7.34
C PRO A 225 9.34 -18.76 8.54
N ASN A 226 9.45 -17.79 9.45
CA ASN A 226 8.53 -17.65 10.59
C ASN A 226 7.12 -17.25 10.12
N LEU A 227 7.03 -16.32 9.18
CA LEU A 227 5.78 -15.90 8.57
C LEU A 227 5.12 -17.04 7.77
N GLU A 228 5.93 -17.82 7.02
CA GLU A 228 5.44 -19.02 6.33
C GLU A 228 4.80 -20.00 7.32
N ARG A 229 5.48 -20.25 8.46
CA ARG A 229 4.99 -21.17 9.49
C ARG A 229 3.64 -20.72 10.04
N GLN A 230 3.49 -19.43 10.35
CA GLN A 230 2.24 -18.84 10.83
C GLN A 230 1.13 -18.95 9.78
N LEU A 231 1.45 -18.66 8.51
CA LEU A 231 0.51 -18.80 7.40
C LEU A 231 0.00 -20.23 7.26
N LEU A 232 0.89 -21.22 7.28
CA LEU A 232 0.50 -22.62 7.16
C LEU A 232 -0.38 -23.08 8.32
N GLN A 233 -0.13 -22.59 9.53
CA GLN A 233 -0.98 -22.86 10.71
C GLN A 233 -2.36 -22.22 10.56
N ALA A 234 -2.43 -20.95 10.13
CA ALA A 234 -3.70 -20.26 9.90
C ALA A 234 -4.51 -20.91 8.77
N LEU A 235 -3.86 -21.31 7.67
CA LEU A 235 -4.49 -22.03 6.56
C LEU A 235 -5.08 -23.37 7.00
N LEU A 236 -4.38 -24.15 7.84
CA LEU A 236 -4.93 -25.37 8.44
C LEU A 236 -6.20 -25.11 9.27
N GLY A 237 -6.27 -23.95 9.92
CA GLY A 237 -7.43 -23.52 10.70
C GLY A 237 -8.64 -23.17 9.83
N VAL A 238 -8.39 -22.41 8.76
CA VAL A 238 -9.40 -21.75 7.91
C VAL A 238 -9.94 -22.62 6.78
N THR A 239 -9.11 -23.48 6.19
CA THR A 239 -9.47 -24.30 5.02
C THR A 239 -10.45 -25.45 5.34
N LYS A 240 -11.17 -25.37 6.46
CA LYS A 240 -12.20 -26.32 6.90
C LYS A 240 -13.54 -26.08 6.21
N GLU A 241 -13.86 -24.83 5.91
CA GLU A 241 -15.20 -24.43 5.47
C GLU A 241 -15.18 -23.71 4.12
N GLN A 242 -14.04 -23.12 3.77
CA GLN A 242 -13.90 -22.27 2.60
C GLN A 242 -12.63 -22.58 1.85
N THR A 243 -12.75 -22.54 0.52
CA THR A 243 -11.63 -22.78 -0.40
C THR A 243 -10.98 -21.49 -0.88
N SER A 244 -11.59 -20.34 -0.61
CA SER A 244 -11.15 -19.01 -1.06
C SER A 244 -10.58 -18.25 0.11
N THR A 245 -9.34 -17.78 -0.01
CA THR A 245 -8.63 -17.10 1.08
C THR A 245 -7.87 -15.89 0.53
N ALA A 246 -8.16 -14.72 1.09
CA ALA A 246 -7.29 -13.55 0.98
C ALA A 246 -6.22 -13.66 2.07
N ILE A 247 -4.95 -13.51 1.70
CA ILE A 247 -3.82 -13.53 2.61
C ILE A 247 -3.17 -12.15 2.56
N ILE A 248 -3.20 -11.45 3.68
CA ILE A 248 -2.69 -10.10 3.84
C ILE A 248 -1.46 -10.16 4.76
N ILE A 249 -0.38 -9.52 4.35
CA ILE A 249 0.85 -9.35 5.12
C ILE A 249 1.00 -7.87 5.40
N ARG A 250 0.99 -7.49 6.68
CA ARG A 250 1.17 -6.12 7.16
C ARG A 250 2.65 -5.91 7.48
N SER A 251 3.23 -4.86 6.91
CA SER A 251 4.57 -4.37 7.23
C SER A 251 4.44 -2.94 7.74
N ASP A 252 5.00 -2.65 8.90
CA ASP A 252 5.05 -1.29 9.46
C ASP A 252 5.98 -0.38 8.63
N GLN A 253 6.89 -0.97 7.85
CA GLN A 253 7.85 -0.28 7.00
C GLN A 253 7.25 0.09 5.64
N SER A 254 6.67 -0.88 4.93
CA SER A 254 6.24 -0.72 3.53
C SER A 254 4.74 -0.49 3.34
N GLY A 255 3.94 -0.70 4.38
CA GLY A 255 2.50 -0.90 4.28
C GLY A 255 2.12 -2.32 3.85
N PRO A 256 0.80 -2.64 3.80
CA PRO A 256 0.34 -4.00 3.57
C PRO A 256 0.38 -4.42 2.10
N PHE A 257 0.56 -5.72 1.90
CA PHE A 257 0.44 -6.38 0.60
C PHE A 257 -0.22 -7.75 0.77
N GLY A 258 -0.58 -8.41 -0.32
CA GLY A 258 -1.25 -9.69 -0.19
C GLY A 258 -1.45 -10.48 -1.47
N VAL A 259 -1.98 -11.68 -1.29
CA VAL A 259 -2.42 -12.57 -2.38
C VAL A 259 -3.84 -13.05 -2.12
N TYR A 260 -4.53 -13.39 -3.19
CA TYR A 260 -5.73 -14.19 -3.12
C TYR A 260 -5.44 -15.58 -3.69
N VAL A 261 -5.94 -16.60 -3.02
CA VAL A 261 -5.86 -17.99 -3.48
C VAL A 261 -7.23 -18.66 -3.36
N ARG A 262 -7.65 -19.35 -4.42
CA ARG A 262 -8.79 -20.27 -4.39
C ARG A 262 -8.30 -21.68 -4.63
N PHE A 263 -8.46 -22.53 -3.64
CA PHE A 263 -8.11 -23.94 -3.72
C PHE A 263 -9.26 -24.81 -4.29
N SER A 264 -8.94 -26.06 -4.62
CA SER A 264 -9.93 -27.10 -4.89
C SER A 264 -10.58 -27.58 -3.58
N GLN A 265 -11.76 -28.20 -3.69
CA GLN A 265 -12.46 -28.78 -2.54
C GLN A 265 -11.67 -29.95 -1.91
N GLU A 266 -10.68 -30.50 -2.62
CA GLU A 266 -9.81 -31.56 -2.10
C GLU A 266 -8.96 -31.08 -0.93
N LEU A 267 -8.63 -29.78 -0.88
CA LEU A 267 -7.84 -29.22 0.21
C LEU A 267 -8.55 -29.38 1.57
N ILE A 268 -9.89 -29.29 1.61
CA ILE A 268 -10.67 -29.48 2.84
C ILE A 268 -10.44 -30.90 3.39
N LYS A 269 -10.52 -31.92 2.53
CA LYS A 269 -10.28 -33.32 2.92
C LYS A 269 -8.84 -33.56 3.39
N ILE A 270 -7.89 -32.83 2.81
CA ILE A 270 -6.47 -32.92 3.14
C ILE A 270 -6.20 -32.26 4.51
N SER A 271 -6.74 -31.06 4.76
CA SER A 271 -6.52 -30.32 6.01
C SER A 271 -7.03 -31.08 7.24
N GLU A 272 -8.12 -31.84 7.10
CA GLU A 272 -8.63 -32.73 8.16
C GLU A 272 -7.62 -33.81 8.60
N ARG A 273 -6.78 -34.32 7.69
CA ARG A 273 -5.80 -35.38 7.97
C ARG A 273 -4.60 -34.90 8.77
N PHE A 274 -4.33 -33.59 8.75
CA PHE A 274 -3.18 -32.97 9.42
C PHE A 274 -3.53 -32.37 10.80
N ARG A 275 -4.75 -32.60 11.30
CA ARG A 275 -5.14 -32.17 12.65
C ARG A 275 -4.30 -32.84 13.73
N PRO A 276 -3.92 -32.13 14.81
CA PRO A 276 -3.42 -32.76 16.02
C PRO A 276 -4.51 -33.68 16.58
N ARG A 277 -4.30 -35.00 16.58
CA ARG A 277 -5.10 -35.92 17.38
C ARG A 277 -4.63 -35.82 18.84
N ARG A 278 -5.55 -35.97 19.80
CA ARG A 278 -5.23 -36.04 21.25
C ARG A 278 -4.02 -36.97 21.46
N PRO A 279 -3.07 -36.62 22.35
CA PRO A 279 -1.83 -37.38 22.49
C PRO A 279 -2.13 -38.78 23.04
N GLN A 280 -2.14 -39.77 22.15
CA GLN A 280 -2.05 -41.17 22.55
C GLN A 280 -0.59 -41.46 22.91
N LYS A 281 -0.35 -41.87 24.16
CA LYS A 281 0.93 -42.34 24.70
C LYS A 281 1.43 -43.54 23.88
N THR A 282 2.02 -43.30 22.72
CA THR A 282 2.73 -44.32 21.96
C THR A 282 4.03 -43.72 21.44
N LYS A 283 5.14 -44.36 21.81
CA LYS A 283 6.48 -44.04 21.32
C LYS A 283 6.49 -44.17 19.79
N ARG A 284 6.49 -43.06 19.05
CA ARG A 284 6.61 -43.09 17.58
C ARG A 284 7.91 -42.43 17.12
N LYS A 285 8.59 -43.13 16.21
CA LYS A 285 9.80 -42.74 15.44
C LYS A 285 9.72 -41.29 14.93
N LYS A 286 10.88 -40.66 14.73
CA LYS A 286 11.11 -39.32 14.11
C LYS A 286 10.36 -39.18 12.76
N SER A 287 9.06 -38.98 12.80
CA SER A 287 8.22 -38.62 11.66
C SER A 287 8.44 -37.15 11.36
N LYS A 288 8.55 -36.76 10.08
CA LYS A 288 8.56 -35.35 9.67
C LYS A 288 7.39 -34.60 10.33
N ASP A 289 7.68 -33.37 10.77
CA ASP A 289 6.73 -32.44 11.38
C ASP A 289 5.44 -32.36 10.53
N PRO A 290 4.23 -32.52 11.12
CA PRO A 290 2.96 -32.44 10.40
C PRO A 290 2.83 -31.21 9.50
N LEU A 291 3.35 -30.05 9.93
CA LEU A 291 3.28 -28.82 9.15
C LEU A 291 4.17 -28.88 7.89
N THR A 292 5.33 -29.53 7.99
CA THR A 292 6.22 -29.77 6.83
C THR A 292 5.53 -30.64 5.77
N ARG A 293 4.76 -31.66 6.18
CA ARG A 293 3.99 -32.48 5.25
C ARG A 293 2.82 -31.71 4.64
N PHE A 294 2.09 -30.94 5.46
CA PHE A 294 1.02 -30.08 4.96
C PHE A 294 1.54 -29.08 3.92
N ARG A 295 2.70 -28.45 4.18
CA ARG A 295 3.39 -27.57 3.22
C ARG A 295 3.62 -28.25 1.88
N GLN A 296 4.17 -29.47 1.89
CA GLN A 296 4.44 -30.22 0.65
C GLN A 296 3.16 -30.47 -0.14
N THR A 297 2.04 -30.72 0.54
CA THR A 297 0.75 -30.94 -0.12
C THR A 297 0.13 -29.64 -0.63
N VAL A 298 -0.02 -28.61 0.22
CA VAL A 298 -0.69 -27.35 -0.14
C VAL A 298 0.09 -26.55 -1.19
N ARG A 299 1.41 -26.76 -1.30
CA ARG A 299 2.24 -26.19 -2.37
C ARG A 299 1.88 -26.72 -3.75
N ASN A 300 1.17 -27.85 -3.88
CA ASN A 300 0.86 -28.41 -5.19
C ASN A 300 -0.06 -27.48 -6.01
N GLN A 301 0.40 -27.02 -7.17
CA GLN A 301 -0.35 -26.14 -8.06
C GLN A 301 -1.66 -26.76 -8.55
N LEU A 302 -1.76 -28.10 -8.60
CA LEU A 302 -3.00 -28.79 -9.00
C LEU A 302 -4.16 -28.53 -8.02
N LEU A 303 -3.86 -28.18 -6.77
CA LEU A 303 -4.86 -27.80 -5.78
C LEU A 303 -5.33 -26.36 -5.93
N VAL A 304 -4.71 -25.55 -6.79
CA VAL A 304 -4.97 -24.11 -6.89
C VAL A 304 -5.78 -23.81 -8.15
N LYS A 305 -7.02 -23.40 -7.96
CA LYS A 305 -7.96 -22.99 -9.03
C LYS A 305 -7.76 -21.55 -9.47
N LYS A 306 -7.38 -20.65 -8.56
CA LYS A 306 -7.13 -19.24 -8.87
C LYS A 306 -6.06 -18.69 -7.93
N PHE A 307 -5.18 -17.86 -8.46
CA PHE A 307 -4.16 -17.14 -7.69
C PHE A 307 -3.92 -15.78 -8.36
N PHE A 308 -3.84 -14.72 -7.56
CA PHE A 308 -3.42 -13.40 -8.01
C PHE A 308 -2.94 -12.56 -6.83
N ARG A 309 -2.20 -11.50 -7.14
CA ARG A 309 -1.68 -10.55 -6.14
C ARG A 309 -2.72 -9.46 -5.87
N LEU A 310 -2.83 -9.06 -4.61
CA LEU A 310 -3.70 -7.97 -4.15
C LEU A 310 -2.88 -6.70 -3.95
N HIS A 311 -3.39 -5.58 -4.45
CA HIS A 311 -2.92 -4.25 -4.11
C HIS A 311 -3.71 -3.81 -2.87
N VAL A 312 -3.12 -4.00 -1.70
CA VAL A 312 -3.80 -3.79 -0.42
C VAL A 312 -3.70 -2.32 -0.02
N VAL A 313 -4.83 -1.74 0.33
CA VAL A 313 -4.94 -0.39 0.87
C VAL A 313 -5.41 -0.55 2.31
N ASP A 314 -4.58 -0.12 3.27
CA ASP A 314 -4.96 -0.06 4.68
C ASP A 314 -6.00 1.05 4.86
N VAL A 315 -7.18 0.66 5.33
CA VAL A 315 -8.29 1.56 5.68
C VAL A 315 -8.82 1.21 7.07
N THR A 316 -7.98 0.58 7.90
CA THR A 316 -8.29 0.36 9.31
C THR A 316 -8.43 1.70 10.03
N GLU A 317 -9.25 1.75 11.08
CA GLU A 317 -9.41 2.97 11.89
C GLU A 317 -8.06 3.51 12.37
N GLN A 318 -7.20 2.60 12.86
CA GLN A 318 -5.88 2.97 13.35
C GLN A 318 -5.07 3.68 12.28
N PHE A 319 -5.02 3.12 11.07
CA PHE A 319 -4.29 3.73 9.97
C PHE A 319 -4.89 5.07 9.54
N VAL A 320 -6.21 5.13 9.34
CA VAL A 320 -6.88 6.33 8.82
C VAL A 320 -6.74 7.52 9.78
N TYR A 321 -6.87 7.29 11.09
CA TYR A 321 -6.88 8.38 12.07
C TYR A 321 -5.50 8.72 12.64
N GLU A 322 -4.49 7.86 12.49
CA GLU A 322 -3.18 8.07 13.14
C GLU A 322 -2.03 8.32 12.16
N ARG A 323 -2.17 7.99 10.86
CA ARG A 323 -1.07 8.04 9.88
C ARG A 323 -0.34 9.39 9.77
N ASN A 324 -1.03 10.51 9.98
CA ASN A 324 -0.48 11.85 9.76
C ASN A 324 -0.38 12.70 11.04
N LEU A 325 -0.53 12.11 12.21
CA LEU A 325 -0.52 12.87 13.45
C LEU A 325 0.88 12.88 14.08
N LEU A 326 1.45 14.08 14.22
CA LEU A 326 2.63 14.32 15.06
C LEU A 326 2.29 14.23 16.57
N THR A 327 0.99 14.24 16.89
CA THR A 327 0.43 14.19 18.24
C THR A 327 -0.49 12.99 18.40
N LYS A 328 -0.91 12.67 19.64
CA LYS A 328 -1.89 11.59 19.85
C LYS A 328 -3.23 11.92 19.17
N SER A 329 -3.87 10.90 18.61
CA SER A 329 -5.24 10.98 18.09
C SER A 329 -6.27 11.25 19.19
N LEU A 330 -7.49 11.58 18.79
CA LEU A 330 -8.66 11.68 19.68
C LEU A 330 -9.34 10.32 19.94
N ARG A 331 -8.67 9.21 19.56
CA ARG A 331 -9.14 7.85 19.85
C ARG A 331 -9.33 7.64 21.35
N ASN A 332 -10.39 6.93 21.73
CA ASN A 332 -10.78 6.68 23.12
C ASN A 332 -11.05 7.95 23.96
N ARG A 333 -11.25 9.11 23.32
CA ARG A 333 -11.71 10.33 24.00
C ARG A 333 -13.23 10.43 23.94
N GLU A 334 -13.80 10.94 25.01
CA GLU A 334 -15.20 11.32 25.11
C GLU A 334 -15.29 12.83 24.90
N ILE A 335 -16.02 13.26 23.88
CA ILE A 335 -16.11 14.66 23.45
C ILE A 335 -17.58 15.00 23.22
N ALA A 336 -18.05 16.10 23.80
CA ALA A 336 -19.36 16.65 23.52
C ALA A 336 -19.23 17.93 22.69
N VAL A 337 -19.98 18.03 21.59
CA VAL A 337 -20.12 19.24 20.79
C VAL A 337 -21.48 19.86 21.09
N LEU A 338 -21.47 21.06 21.67
CA LEU A 338 -22.66 21.83 21.99
C LEU A 338 -22.92 22.86 20.89
N GLY A 339 -24.02 22.67 20.17
CA GLY A 339 -24.36 23.41 18.96
C GLY A 339 -23.73 22.76 17.73
N CYS A 340 -24.57 22.21 16.85
CA CYS A 340 -24.18 21.53 15.61
C CYS A 340 -24.49 22.38 14.37
N GLY A 341 -24.62 23.71 14.52
CA GLY A 341 -24.75 24.66 13.42
C GLY A 341 -23.51 24.71 12.51
N THR A 342 -23.26 25.83 11.82
CA THR A 342 -22.12 25.92 10.88
C THR A 342 -20.79 25.52 11.50
N ILE A 343 -20.33 26.24 12.54
CA ILE A 343 -19.02 25.97 13.14
C ILE A 343 -19.00 24.59 13.79
N GLY A 344 -20.02 24.26 14.57
CA GLY A 344 -20.11 22.99 15.29
C GLY A 344 -20.15 21.77 14.37
N GLY A 345 -20.89 21.85 13.26
CA GLY A 345 -20.95 20.78 12.27
C GLY A 345 -19.60 20.53 11.59
N PHE A 346 -18.90 21.59 11.16
CA PHE A 346 -17.56 21.46 10.59
C PHE A 346 -16.53 21.01 11.65
N ALA A 347 -16.59 21.53 12.86
CA ALA A 347 -15.73 21.13 13.96
C ALA A 347 -15.91 19.65 14.31
N ALA A 348 -17.15 19.17 14.44
CA ALA A 348 -17.46 17.75 14.65
C ALA A 348 -16.85 16.86 13.56
N ASN A 349 -16.97 17.25 12.29
CA ASN A 349 -16.37 16.53 11.18
C ASN A 349 -14.84 16.47 11.25
N LEU A 350 -14.18 17.56 11.66
CA LEU A 350 -12.73 17.58 11.85
C LEU A 350 -12.30 16.74 13.06
N LEU A 351 -13.05 16.77 14.17
CA LEU A 351 -12.81 15.95 15.35
C LEU A 351 -12.87 14.45 14.99
N ILE A 352 -13.86 14.05 14.19
CA ILE A 352 -13.98 12.66 13.69
C ILE A 352 -12.74 12.28 12.87
N LYS A 353 -12.30 13.15 11.96
CA LYS A 353 -11.09 12.91 11.15
C LYS A 353 -9.81 12.87 11.99
N ALA A 354 -9.83 13.43 13.20
CA ALA A 354 -8.76 13.31 14.19
C ALA A 354 -8.93 12.09 15.12
N GLY A 355 -9.94 11.24 14.90
CA GLY A 355 -10.19 10.00 15.64
C GLY A 355 -11.23 10.09 16.76
N ALA A 356 -11.98 11.19 16.89
CA ALA A 356 -13.00 11.30 17.94
C ALA A 356 -14.14 10.29 17.75
N GLY A 357 -14.64 9.73 18.85
CA GLY A 357 -15.69 8.70 18.81
C GLY A 357 -15.24 7.35 18.26
N THR A 358 -13.93 7.08 18.21
CA THR A 358 -13.35 5.80 17.75
C THR A 358 -12.65 5.07 18.88
N GLY A 359 -12.47 3.76 18.74
CA GLY A 359 -11.90 2.89 19.76
C GLY A 359 -12.91 2.45 20.83
N ASN A 360 -12.48 1.56 21.72
CA ASN A 360 -13.37 0.87 22.68
C ASN A 360 -14.04 1.79 23.71
N LYS A 361 -13.50 3.01 23.90
CA LYS A 361 -14.03 4.00 24.86
C LYS A 361 -14.31 5.37 24.21
N GLY A 362 -14.22 5.47 22.88
CA GLY A 362 -14.40 6.75 22.20
C GLY A 362 -15.89 7.11 22.13
N MET A 363 -16.22 8.36 22.46
CA MET A 363 -17.58 8.88 22.34
C MET A 363 -17.55 10.29 21.74
N LEU A 364 -18.47 10.57 20.83
CA LEU A 364 -18.67 11.90 20.27
C LEU A 364 -20.16 12.22 20.30
N ASP A 365 -20.56 13.01 21.29
CA ASP A 365 -21.95 13.43 21.47
C ASP A 365 -22.20 14.77 20.78
N LEU A 366 -23.31 14.84 20.05
CA LEU A 366 -23.69 16.00 19.25
C LEU A 366 -25.03 16.54 19.77
N TYR A 367 -25.00 17.74 20.36
CA TYR A 367 -26.19 18.39 20.90
C TYR A 367 -26.56 19.60 20.07
N ASP A 368 -27.79 19.62 19.57
CA ASP A 368 -28.39 20.78 18.92
C ASP A 368 -29.91 20.67 19.00
N GLU A 369 -30.57 21.69 19.55
CA GLU A 369 -32.03 21.73 19.68
C GLU A 369 -32.71 22.23 18.39
N ASP A 370 -31.94 22.73 17.42
CA ASP A 370 -32.45 23.28 16.18
C ASP A 370 -32.56 22.22 15.06
N THR A 371 -33.46 22.50 14.13
CA THR A 371 -33.77 21.67 12.98
C THR A 371 -33.16 22.29 11.72
N LEU A 372 -32.68 21.46 10.78
CA LEU A 372 -32.12 21.96 9.54
C LEU A 372 -33.20 22.61 8.67
N SER A 373 -33.02 23.89 8.33
CA SER A 373 -33.91 24.64 7.44
C SER A 373 -33.23 25.07 6.14
N GLY A 374 -34.02 25.51 5.16
CA GLY A 374 -33.49 26.00 3.88
C GLY A 374 -32.46 27.13 4.03
N ALA A 375 -32.65 28.01 5.02
CA ALA A 375 -31.72 29.10 5.31
C ALA A 375 -30.35 28.61 5.80
N ASN A 376 -30.21 27.36 6.24
CA ASN A 376 -28.96 26.80 6.72
C ASN A 376 -28.13 26.15 5.60
N LEU A 377 -28.74 25.74 4.49
CA LEU A 377 -28.09 24.92 3.44
C LEU A 377 -26.81 25.53 2.88
N GLY A 378 -26.73 26.85 2.76
CA GLY A 378 -25.54 27.53 2.23
C GLY A 378 -24.31 27.52 3.15
N ARG A 379 -24.45 27.14 4.43
CA ARG A 379 -23.38 27.22 5.43
C ARG A 379 -23.32 26.04 6.39
N HIS A 380 -24.23 25.07 6.28
CA HIS A 380 -24.28 23.91 7.14
C HIS A 380 -23.60 22.72 6.45
N LEU A 381 -23.03 21.78 7.22
CA LEU A 381 -22.37 20.61 6.66
C LEU A 381 -23.38 19.59 6.07
N LEU A 382 -24.56 19.51 6.66
CA LEU A 382 -25.68 18.69 6.18
C LEU A 382 -26.24 19.25 4.87
N GLY A 383 -26.52 18.37 3.91
CA GLY A 383 -27.14 18.72 2.63
C GLY A 383 -28.66 18.71 2.66
N VAL A 384 -29.27 18.94 1.50
CA VAL A 384 -30.73 18.98 1.28
C VAL A 384 -31.44 17.69 1.71
N GLU A 385 -30.72 16.57 1.69
CA GLU A 385 -31.21 15.26 2.10
C GLU A 385 -31.59 15.15 3.59
N TYR A 386 -31.23 16.15 4.41
CA TYR A 386 -31.56 16.22 5.84
C TYR A 386 -32.45 17.42 6.21
N LEU A 387 -33.12 18.05 5.24
CA LEU A 387 -34.06 19.15 5.55
C LEU A 387 -35.15 18.69 6.52
N PHE A 388 -35.46 19.54 7.49
CA PHE A 388 -36.45 19.31 8.56
C PHE A 388 -36.05 18.26 9.60
N GLU A 389 -34.82 17.74 9.55
CA GLU A 389 -34.27 16.86 10.58
C GLU A 389 -33.51 17.64 11.67
N SER A 390 -33.49 17.09 12.90
CA SER A 390 -32.63 17.63 13.97
C SER A 390 -31.17 17.63 13.52
N LYS A 391 -30.48 18.77 13.67
CA LYS A 391 -29.11 18.92 13.20
C LYS A 391 -28.16 17.93 13.88
N GLY A 392 -28.29 17.74 15.19
CA GLY A 392 -27.46 16.81 15.95
C GLY A 392 -27.66 15.36 15.49
N ALA A 393 -28.91 14.92 15.38
CA ALA A 393 -29.24 13.56 14.94
C ALA A 393 -28.83 13.30 13.49
N ALA A 394 -29.12 14.22 12.57
CA ALA A 394 -28.75 14.09 11.17
C ALA A 394 -27.21 14.08 10.98
N MET A 395 -26.47 14.87 11.76
CA MET A 395 -25.00 14.84 11.75
C MET A 395 -24.46 13.48 12.20
N ALA A 396 -25.06 12.87 13.23
CA ALA A 396 -24.69 11.54 13.70
C ALA A 396 -24.93 10.46 12.63
N ILE A 397 -26.02 10.56 11.86
CA ILE A 397 -26.32 9.66 10.74
C ILE A 397 -25.35 9.88 9.58
N ARG A 398 -25.11 11.14 9.18
CA ARG A 398 -24.16 11.48 8.11
C ARG A 398 -22.76 10.93 8.37
N ARG A 399 -22.33 10.89 9.64
CA ARG A 399 -21.05 10.30 10.06
C ARG A 399 -20.94 8.82 9.69
N GLN A 400 -22.02 8.05 9.71
CA GLN A 400 -21.99 6.64 9.31
C GLN A 400 -21.70 6.45 7.82
N LEU A 401 -21.61 7.52 7.01
CA LEU A 401 -21.31 7.47 5.58
C LEU A 401 -19.89 7.94 5.23
N THR A 402 -19.13 8.45 6.20
CA THR A 402 -17.69 8.79 6.10
C THR A 402 -16.85 7.73 6.75
#